data_AF-A0A4D6LGG9-F1
#
_entry.id   AF-A0A4D6LGG9-F1
#
_cell.length_a   1.000
_cell.length_b   1.000
_cell.length_c   1.000
_cell.angle_alpha   90.00
_cell.angle_beta   90.00
_cell.angle_gamma   90.00
#
_symmetry.space_group_name_H-M   'P 1'
#
loop_
_entity.id
_entity.type
_entity.pdbx_description
1 polymer ?
#
loop_
_entity_poly.entity_id
_entity_poly.type
_entity_poly.pdbx_seq_one_letter_code
_entity_poly.pdbx_strand_id
1 'polypeptide(L)'
;MDLLELWAIFGPGVAGTVFGVGWWIWLDAVVCSSITVPFLHYLPGIFASLAALMFNCVRKEDIDYSPYDEGEWRLKLWLFIAYVVSFVSLAGSAGLLIQDSLDKSAPSVWTGVAGVLQCVCVLIR
;
A
#
# COMPACT_ATOMS: atom_id res chain seq x y z
N MET A 1 -6.82 -7.67 -31.28
CA MET A 1 -6.29 -7.73 -29.92
C MET A 1 -7.41 -8.17 -29.03
N ASP A 2 -7.21 -9.29 -28.35
CA ASP A 2 -8.17 -9.76 -27.36
C ASP A 2 -8.11 -8.87 -26.12
N LEU A 3 -9.22 -8.79 -25.38
CA LEU A 3 -9.33 -7.97 -24.17
C LEU A 3 -8.21 -8.26 -23.16
N LEU A 4 -7.76 -9.53 -23.12
CA LEU A 4 -6.72 -10.02 -22.22
C LEU A 4 -5.33 -9.52 -22.60
N GLU A 5 -5.04 -9.39 -23.88
CA GLU A 5 -3.80 -8.78 -24.38
C GLU A 5 -3.79 -7.27 -24.10
N LEU A 6 -4.94 -6.61 -24.28
CA LEU A 6 -5.09 -5.19 -24.02
C LEU A 6 -4.89 -4.89 -22.52
N TRP A 7 -5.43 -5.72 -21.63
CA TRP A 7 -5.20 -5.62 -20.19
C TRP A 7 -3.75 -5.89 -19.79
N ALA A 8 -3.07 -6.84 -20.44
CA ALA A 8 -1.66 -7.11 -20.18
C ALA A 8 -0.76 -5.92 -20.51
N ILE A 9 -1.12 -5.13 -21.54
CA ILE A 9 -0.36 -3.95 -21.97
C ILE A 9 -0.65 -2.74 -21.06
N PHE A 10 -1.92 -2.46 -20.78
CA PHE A 10 -2.31 -1.27 -20.00
C PHE A 10 -2.28 -1.46 -18.48
N GLY A 11 -2.34 -2.70 -17.99
CA GLY A 11 -2.39 -3.05 -16.57
C GLY A 11 -1.29 -2.39 -15.73
N PRO A 12 0.00 -2.47 -16.11
CA PRO A 12 1.08 -1.81 -15.38
C PRO A 12 0.92 -0.29 -15.33
N GLY A 13 0.41 0.32 -16.41
CA GLY A 13 0.12 1.74 -16.47
C GLY A 13 -0.96 2.14 -15.48
N VAL A 14 -2.07 1.40 -15.46
CA VAL A 14 -3.18 1.62 -14.50
C VAL A 14 -2.68 1.44 -13.06
N ALA A 15 -1.93 0.37 -12.77
CA ALA A 15 -1.36 0.14 -11.44
C ALA A 15 -0.44 1.28 -10.99
N GLY A 16 0.42 1.78 -11.88
CA GLY A 16 1.28 2.93 -11.61
C GLY A 16 0.48 4.21 -11.34
N THR A 17 -0.61 4.46 -12.09
CA THR A 17 -1.47 5.63 -11.83
C THR A 17 -2.16 5.55 -10.49
N VAL A 18 -2.66 4.37 -10.09
CA VAL A 18 -3.35 4.19 -8.80
C VAL A 18 -2.38 4.35 -7.63
N PHE A 19 -1.16 3.81 -7.75
CA PHE A 19 -0.08 4.03 -6.80
C PHE A 19 0.27 5.53 -6.67
N GLY A 20 0.41 6.22 -7.80
CA GLY A 20 0.70 7.66 -7.84
C GLY A 20 -0.40 8.50 -7.23
N VAL A 21 -1.67 8.18 -7.50
CA VAL A 21 -2.83 8.86 -6.90
C VAL A 21 -2.85 8.70 -5.39
N GLY A 22 -2.54 7.50 -4.86
CA GLY A 22 -2.46 7.27 -3.43
C GLY A 22 -1.45 8.19 -2.74
N TRP A 23 -0.24 8.31 -3.31
CA TRP A 23 0.78 9.22 -2.79
C TRP A 23 0.45 10.70 -3.00
N TRP A 24 -0.24 11.04 -4.09
CA TRP A 24 -0.69 12.40 -4.35
C TRP A 24 -1.70 12.87 -3.30
N ILE A 25 -2.70 12.04 -2.97
CA ILE A 25 -3.70 12.33 -1.93
C ILE A 25 -3.02 12.59 -0.58
N TRP A 26 -2.04 11.76 -0.23
CA TRP A 26 -1.26 11.95 1.00
C TRP A 26 -0.47 13.26 1.00
N LEU A 27 0.24 13.56 -0.09
CA LEU A 27 1.02 14.79 -0.22
C LEU A 27 0.15 16.04 -0.12
N ASP A 28 -1.02 16.04 -0.76
CA ASP A 28 -2.00 17.12 -0.67
C ASP A 28 -2.44 17.35 0.78
N ALA A 29 -2.76 16.27 1.51
CA ALA A 29 -3.18 16.36 2.91
C ALA A 29 -2.08 16.89 3.84
N VAL A 30 -0.81 16.55 3.56
CA VAL A 30 0.35 17.08 4.32
C VAL A 30 0.55 18.57 4.04
N VAL A 31 0.47 18.98 2.77
CA VAL A 31 0.68 20.38 2.36
C VAL A 31 -0.46 21.28 2.85
N CYS A 32 -1.70 20.79 2.83
CA CYS A 32 -2.87 21.53 3.30
C CYS A 32 -3.03 21.52 4.83
N SER A 33 -2.20 20.78 5.56
CA SER A 33 -2.26 20.75 7.02
C SER A 33 -1.77 22.07 7.62
N SER A 34 -2.55 22.64 8.54
CA SER A 34 -2.18 23.85 9.29
C SER A 34 -1.14 23.60 10.38
N ILE A 35 -0.91 22.34 10.74
CA ILE A 35 0.08 21.90 11.72
C ILE A 35 1.03 20.88 11.11
N THR A 36 2.26 20.85 11.61
CA THR A 36 3.26 19.87 11.17
C THR A 36 2.78 18.46 11.50
N VAL A 37 2.50 17.67 10.47
CA VAL A 37 2.10 16.27 10.61
C VAL A 37 3.27 15.49 11.22
N PRO A 38 3.06 14.76 12.33
CA PRO A 38 4.13 14.01 12.97
C PRO A 38 4.57 12.83 12.08
N PHE A 39 5.84 12.42 12.23
CA PHE A 39 6.43 11.36 11.40
C PHE A 39 5.66 10.03 11.42
N LEU A 40 4.93 9.77 12.51
CA LEU A 40 4.15 8.54 12.69
C LEU A 40 3.10 8.34 11.58
N HIS A 41 2.47 9.42 11.09
CA HIS A 41 1.46 9.33 10.03
C HIS A 41 2.02 8.98 8.66
N TYR A 42 3.33 9.11 8.45
CA TYR A 42 3.98 8.73 7.19
C TYR A 42 4.27 7.22 7.13
N LEU A 43 4.41 6.55 8.28
CA LEU A 43 4.83 5.15 8.34
C LEU A 43 3.86 4.19 7.61
N PRO A 44 2.52 4.28 7.79
CA PRO A 44 1.60 3.37 7.10
C PRO A 44 1.76 3.38 5.57
N GLY A 45 1.84 4.56 4.95
CA GLY A 45 2.00 4.68 3.50
C GLY A 45 3.35 4.14 2.99
N ILE A 46 4.42 4.35 3.75
CA ILE A 46 5.76 3.82 3.43
C ILE A 46 5.77 2.29 3.49
N PHE A 47 5.23 1.71 4.56
CA PHE A 47 5.15 0.25 4.71
C PHE A 47 4.20 -0.39 3.69
N ALA A 48 3.09 0.28 3.35
CA ALA A 48 2.21 -0.15 2.27
C ALA A 48 2.96 -0.18 0.93
N SER A 49 3.80 0.82 0.64
CA SER A 49 4.61 0.87 -0.59
C SER A 49 5.69 -0.21 -0.61
N LEU A 50 6.29 -0.51 0.55
CA LEU A 50 7.22 -1.63 0.68
C LEU A 50 6.52 -2.96 0.42
N ALA A 51 5.32 -3.18 0.98
CA ALA A 51 4.55 -4.39 0.71
C ALA A 51 4.17 -4.50 -0.77
N ALA A 52 3.75 -3.40 -1.41
CA ALA A 52 3.49 -3.36 -2.85
C ALA A 52 4.73 -3.74 -3.67
N LEU A 53 5.92 -3.24 -3.29
CA LEU A 53 7.18 -3.65 -3.91
C LEU A 53 7.44 -5.15 -3.73
N MET A 54 7.28 -5.67 -2.51
CA MET A 54 7.48 -7.09 -2.21
C MET A 54 6.59 -7.99 -3.08
N PHE A 55 5.32 -7.60 -3.28
CA PHE A 55 4.40 -8.30 -4.17
C PHE A 55 4.78 -8.20 -5.65
N ASN A 56 5.37 -7.08 -6.08
CA ASN A 56 5.84 -6.91 -7.46
C ASN A 56 7.14 -7.65 -7.75
N CYS A 57 7.94 -7.99 -6.73
CA CYS A 57 9.13 -8.83 -6.88
C CYS A 57 8.82 -10.33 -7.09
N VAL A 58 7.56 -10.75 -6.99
CA VAL A 58 7.14 -12.14 -7.17
C VAL A 58 6.45 -12.31 -8.52
N ARG A 59 6.97 -13.21 -9.37
CA ARG A 59 6.31 -13.60 -10.61
C ARG A 59 5.23 -14.64 -10.32
N LYS A 60 4.12 -14.60 -11.06
CA LYS A 60 3.03 -15.58 -10.92
C LYS A 60 3.48 -17.01 -11.22
N GLU A 61 4.45 -17.15 -12.11
CA GLU A 61 5.05 -18.43 -12.54
C GLU A 61 5.76 -19.15 -11.39
N ASP A 62 6.38 -18.38 -10.47
CA ASP A 62 7.17 -18.92 -9.36
C ASP A 62 6.26 -19.44 -8.22
N ILE A 63 4.96 -19.13 -8.26
CA ILE A 63 3.98 -19.59 -7.27
C ILE A 63 3.46 -21.00 -7.62
N ASP A 64 3.66 -21.46 -8.86
CA ASP A 64 3.12 -22.74 -9.31
C ASP A 64 3.87 -23.91 -8.68
N TYR A 65 3.12 -24.91 -8.21
CA TYR A 65 3.65 -26.00 -7.41
C TYR A 65 4.45 -26.97 -8.27
N SER A 66 5.76 -27.04 -8.06
CA SER A 66 6.62 -28.11 -8.58
C SER A 66 7.01 -29.06 -7.45
N PRO A 67 6.68 -30.37 -7.52
CA PRO A 67 7.00 -31.34 -6.47
C PRO A 67 8.52 -31.58 -6.26
N TYR A 68 9.37 -30.96 -7.07
CA TYR A 68 10.83 -31.11 -7.01
C TYR A 68 11.58 -29.82 -6.60
N ASP A 69 10.88 -28.75 -6.21
CA ASP A 69 11.52 -27.46 -5.93
C ASP A 69 11.60 -27.14 -4.41
N GLU A 70 12.82 -27.16 -3.86
CA GLU A 70 13.10 -26.85 -2.45
C GLU A 70 13.03 -25.34 -2.13
N GLY A 71 12.95 -24.47 -3.15
CA GLY A 71 12.90 -23.01 -2.99
C GLY A 71 11.54 -22.44 -2.52
N GLU A 72 10.50 -23.27 -2.50
CA GLU A 72 9.09 -22.87 -2.32
C GLU A 72 8.82 -22.18 -0.97
N TRP A 73 9.46 -22.63 0.11
CA TRP A 73 9.23 -22.08 1.45
C TRP A 73 9.71 -20.63 1.59
N ARG A 74 10.75 -20.24 0.85
CA ARG A 74 11.29 -18.87 0.86
C ARG A 74 10.32 -17.90 0.22
N LEU A 75 9.71 -18.31 -0.90
CA LEU A 75 8.70 -17.52 -1.59
C LEU A 75 7.43 -17.40 -0.74
N LYS A 76 6.98 -18.50 -0.14
CA LYS A 76 5.84 -18.51 0.80
C LYS A 76 6.09 -17.60 1.99
N LEU A 77 7.29 -17.64 2.58
CA LEU A 77 7.68 -16.77 3.68
C LEU A 77 7.74 -15.30 3.24
N TRP A 78 8.28 -15.01 2.06
CA TRP A 78 8.34 -13.66 1.50
C TRP A 78 6.94 -13.07 1.31
N LEU A 79 6.03 -13.83 0.69
CA LEU A 79 4.63 -13.45 0.51
C LEU A 79 3.91 -13.30 1.85
N PHE A 80 4.16 -14.19 2.80
CA PHE A 80 3.61 -14.07 4.15
C PHE A 80 4.03 -12.76 4.82
N ILE A 81 5.31 -12.40 4.76
CA ILE A 81 5.79 -11.12 5.30
C ILE A 81 5.14 -9.95 4.56
N ALA A 82 5.03 -9.99 3.23
CA ALA A 82 4.36 -8.95 2.45
C ALA A 82 2.90 -8.76 2.91
N TYR A 83 2.17 -9.86 3.14
CA TYR A 83 0.80 -9.81 3.67
C TYR A 83 0.75 -9.22 5.08
N VAL A 84 1.64 -9.62 5.99
CA VAL A 84 1.70 -9.06 7.35
C VAL A 84 1.98 -7.55 7.32
N VAL A 85 2.97 -7.12 6.54
CA VAL A 85 3.32 -5.69 6.40
C VAL A 85 2.14 -4.91 5.82
N SER A 86 1.46 -5.44 4.80
CA SER A 86 0.28 -4.81 4.20
C SER A 86 -0.86 -4.65 5.22
N PHE A 87 -1.17 -5.70 5.98
CA PHE A 87 -2.23 -5.67 6.99
C PHE A 87 -1.92 -4.70 8.12
N VAL A 88 -0.69 -4.73 8.65
CA VAL A 88 -0.26 -3.82 9.72
C VAL A 88 -0.27 -2.37 9.25
N SER A 89 0.12 -2.11 8.00
CA SER A 89 0.07 -0.75 7.44
C SER A 89 -1.36 -0.21 7.36
N LEU A 90 -2.32 -1.02 6.88
CA LEU A 90 -3.71 -0.61 6.77
C LEU A 90 -4.35 -0.41 8.16
N ALA A 91 -4.09 -1.34 9.09
CA ALA A 91 -4.56 -1.23 10.47
C ALA A 91 -3.96 -0.03 11.20
N GLY A 92 -2.67 0.22 11.02
CA GLY A 92 -1.99 1.39 11.58
C GLY A 92 -2.57 2.71 11.05
N SER A 93 -2.85 2.77 9.75
CA SER A 93 -3.50 3.94 9.13
C SER A 93 -4.90 4.20 9.70
N ALA A 94 -5.72 3.15 9.83
CA ALA A 94 -7.04 3.26 10.46
C ALA A 94 -6.96 3.68 11.94
N GLY A 95 -5.96 3.18 12.68
CA GLY A 95 -5.70 3.58 14.07
C GLY A 95 -5.35 5.06 14.20
N LEU A 96 -4.53 5.59 13.30
CA LEU A 96 -4.19 7.02 13.28
C LEU A 96 -5.38 7.89 12.90
N LEU A 97 -6.23 7.45 11.97
CA LEU A 97 -7.50 8.14 11.68
C LEU A 97 -8.40 8.22 12.92
N ILE A 98 -8.51 7.14 13.69
CA ILE A 98 -9.28 7.15 14.95
C ILE A 98 -8.66 8.14 15.94
N GLN A 99 -7.34 8.16 16.07
CA GLN A 99 -6.65 9.11 16.95
C GLN A 99 -6.90 10.56 16.54
N ASP A 100 -6.78 10.87 15.25
CA ASP A 100 -7.05 12.21 14.69
C ASP A 100 -8.52 12.63 14.87
N SER A 101 -9.45 11.68 14.96
CA SER A 101 -10.86 11.95 15.21
C SER A 101 -11.19 12.25 16.68
N LEU A 102 -10.38 11.74 17.61
CA LEU A 102 -10.62 11.85 19.05
C LEU A 102 -9.86 13.02 19.70
N ASP A 103 -8.67 13.33 19.21
CA ASP A 103 -7.82 14.39 19.76
C ASP A 103 -7.97 15.69 18.97
N LYS A 104 -8.40 16.76 19.64
CA LYS A 104 -8.54 18.09 19.02
C LYS A 104 -7.20 18.78 18.75
N SER A 105 -6.11 18.25 19.29
CA SER A 105 -4.75 18.74 19.10
C SER A 105 -4.04 18.05 17.94
N ALA A 106 -4.63 16.96 17.41
CA ALA A 106 -4.09 16.19 16.30
C ALA A 106 -4.30 16.92 14.95
N PRO A 107 -3.59 16.49 13.89
CA PRO A 107 -3.84 16.95 12.53
C PRO A 107 -5.32 16.83 12.15
N SER A 108 -5.72 17.60 11.14
CA SER A 108 -7.08 17.54 10.63
C SER A 108 -7.48 16.09 10.31
N VAL A 109 -8.76 15.74 10.54
CA VAL A 109 -9.30 14.40 10.20
C VAL A 109 -9.02 14.02 8.75
N TRP A 110 -8.91 15.00 7.85
CA TRP A 110 -8.51 14.79 6.46
C TRP A 110 -7.15 14.11 6.32
N THR A 111 -6.19 14.42 7.18
CA THR A 111 -4.87 13.78 7.21
C THR A 111 -5.00 12.29 7.49
N GLY A 112 -5.79 11.89 8.50
CA GLY A 112 -6.08 10.49 8.76
C GLY A 112 -6.80 9.78 7.60
N VAL A 113 -7.78 10.44 6.99
CA VAL A 113 -8.53 9.88 5.84
C VAL A 113 -7.61 9.69 4.63
N ALA A 114 -6.78 10.69 4.33
CA ALA A 114 -5.80 10.63 3.26
C ALA A 114 -4.80 9.50 3.47
N GLY A 115 -4.37 9.26 4.71
CA GLY A 115 -3.50 8.13 5.06
C GLY A 115 -4.15 6.78 4.78
N VAL A 116 -5.45 6.63 5.04
CA VAL A 116 -6.17 5.37 4.74
C VAL A 116 -6.33 5.19 3.24
N LEU A 117 -6.75 6.24 2.54
CA LEU A 117 -6.89 6.23 1.08
C LEU A 117 -5.56 5.92 0.39
N GLN A 118 -4.45 6.48 0.88
CA GLN A 118 -3.11 6.16 0.40
C GLN A 118 -2.82 4.66 0.54
N CYS A 119 -3.00 4.08 1.73
CA CYS A 119 -2.76 2.65 1.95
C CYS A 119 -3.62 1.78 1.02
N VAL A 120 -4.90 2.13 0.84
CA VAL A 120 -5.80 1.40 -0.06
C VAL A 120 -5.32 1.50 -1.52
N CYS A 121 -5.07 2.71 -2.02
CA CYS A 121 -4.59 2.92 -3.39
C CYS A 121 -3.23 2.28 -3.66
N VAL A 122 -2.34 2.22 -2.67
CA VAL A 122 -1.01 1.59 -2.84
C VAL A 122 -1.12 0.06 -2.83
N LEU A 123 -2.03 -0.51 -2.04
CA LEU A 123 -2.18 -1.96 -1.88
C LEU A 123 -3.17 -2.59 -2.87
N ILE A 124 -3.99 -1.80 -3.56
CA ILE A 124 -4.95 -2.33 -4.53
C ILE A 124 -4.19 -2.85 -5.77
N ARG A 125 -4.37 -4.15 -6.05
CA ARG A 125 -3.70 -4.88 -7.13
C ARG A 125 -4.67 -5.84 -7.79
#